data_AF-A0AAV0S3U6-F1
#
_entry.id   AF-A0AAV0S3U6-F1
#
_cell.length_a   1.000
_cell.length_b   1.000
_cell.length_c   1.000
_cell.angle_alpha   90.00
_cell.angle_beta   90.00
_cell.angle_gamma   90.00
#
_symmetry.space_group_name_H-M   'P 1'
#
loop_
_entity.id
_entity.type
_entity.pdbx_description
1 polymer ?
#
loop_
_entity_poly.entity_id
_entity_poly.type
_entity_poly.pdbx_seq_one_letter_code
_entity_poly.pdbx_strand_id
1 'polypeptide(L)'
;MLIDFVPTVFGVSLAEAPGFLKAPGGAPANVAIAVSRLGGKAAFVGKLGDDEFGRMLVGILKENGVIGDGINFDKGARTALAFVTLKADGDREFMFYRNSSADMLLQPEELNLELIRSVRRRRKGKGGRMGRR
;
A
#
# COMPACT_ATOMS: atom_id res chain seq x y z
N MET A 1 3.62 0.52 2.33
CA MET A 1 3.65 0.37 0.86
C MET A 1 5.08 0.27 0.43
N LEU A 2 5.32 -0.14 -0.82
CA LEU A 2 6.65 -0.28 -1.39
C LEU A 2 6.58 -0.04 -2.89
N ILE A 3 7.75 0.05 -3.54
CA ILE A 3 7.84 0.04 -5.01
C ILE A 3 8.18 -1.36 -5.47
N ASP A 4 7.34 -1.92 -6.35
CA ASP A 4 7.65 -3.12 -7.09
C ASP A 4 8.40 -2.74 -8.37
N PHE A 5 9.59 -3.30 -8.58
CA PHE A 5 10.33 -3.26 -9.82
C PHE A 5 10.12 -4.57 -10.57
N VAL A 6 9.39 -4.47 -11.68
CA VAL A 6 9.04 -5.61 -12.53
C VAL A 6 9.88 -5.54 -13.81
N PRO A 7 10.57 -6.62 -14.23
CA PRO A 7 11.32 -6.66 -15.48
C PRO A 7 10.48 -6.20 -16.67
N THR A 8 11.13 -5.48 -17.59
CA THR A 8 10.55 -5.09 -18.89
C THR A 8 10.39 -6.27 -19.85
N VAL A 9 11.06 -7.39 -19.56
CA VAL A 9 11.03 -8.65 -20.33
C VAL A 9 10.65 -9.79 -19.39
N PHE A 10 9.80 -10.70 -19.86
CA PHE A 10 9.34 -11.86 -19.07
C PHE A 10 10.29 -13.05 -19.19
N GLY A 11 10.22 -13.96 -18.21
CA GLY A 11 10.92 -15.25 -18.27
C GLY A 11 12.43 -15.18 -17.95
N VAL A 12 12.93 -14.01 -17.55
CA VAL A 12 14.34 -13.77 -17.24
C VAL A 12 14.58 -13.67 -15.73
N SER A 13 15.79 -13.98 -15.28
CA SER A 13 16.19 -13.69 -13.90
C SER A 13 16.30 -12.18 -13.65
N LEU A 14 16.40 -11.78 -12.38
CA LEU A 14 16.64 -10.37 -12.01
C LEU A 14 17.99 -9.84 -12.56
N ALA A 15 19.01 -10.70 -12.65
CA ALA A 15 20.33 -10.32 -13.15
C ALA A 15 20.37 -10.13 -14.68
N GLU A 16 19.52 -10.85 -15.41
CA GLU A 16 19.44 -10.79 -16.88
C GLU A 16 18.47 -9.71 -17.38
N ALA A 17 17.60 -9.20 -16.50
CA ALA A 17 16.61 -8.21 -16.87
C ALA A 17 17.29 -6.91 -17.40
N PRO A 18 16.98 -6.46 -18.63
CA PRO A 18 17.64 -5.29 -19.23
C PRO A 18 17.13 -3.96 -18.63
N GLY A 19 16.04 -4.00 -17.88
CA GLY A 19 15.45 -2.84 -17.23
C GLY A 19 14.17 -3.22 -16.49
N PHE A 20 13.73 -2.32 -15.61
CA PHE A 20 12.58 -2.52 -14.73
C PHE A 20 11.59 -1.37 -14.85
N LEU A 21 10.30 -1.69 -14.76
CA LEU A 21 9.23 -0.73 -14.56
C LEU A 21 8.89 -0.65 -13.07
N LYS A 22 8.78 0.57 -12.56
CA LYS A 22 8.29 0.82 -11.20
C LYS A 22 6.76 0.75 -11.17
N ALA A 23 6.23 0.03 -10.20
CA ALA A 23 4.81 -0.05 -9.91
C ALA A 23 4.56 0.18 -8.40
N PRO A 24 3.45 0.81 -8.01
CA PRO A 24 3.05 0.88 -6.60
C PRO A 24 2.71 -0.53 -6.09
N GLY A 25 3.33 -0.91 -4.97
CA GLY A 25 3.18 -2.22 -4.36
C GLY A 25 2.67 -2.18 -2.92
N GLY A 26 2.40 -3.39 -2.40
CA GLY A 26 1.98 -3.63 -1.03
C GLY A 26 0.52 -4.08 -0.90
N ALA A 27 0.33 -5.32 -0.46
CA ALA A 27 -0.99 -5.95 -0.35
C ALA A 27 -2.04 -5.11 0.42
N PRO A 28 -1.73 -4.49 1.58
CA PRO A 28 -2.73 -3.71 2.30
C PRO A 28 -3.21 -2.47 1.51
N ALA A 29 -2.36 -1.87 0.67
CA ALA A 29 -2.73 -0.70 -0.12
C ALA A 29 -3.61 -1.09 -1.31
N ASN A 30 -3.30 -2.22 -1.95
CA ASN A 30 -4.14 -2.78 -3.01
C ASN A 30 -5.56 -3.06 -2.51
N VAL A 31 -5.69 -3.61 -1.30
CA VAL A 31 -7.00 -3.83 -0.67
C VAL A 31 -7.71 -2.50 -0.36
N ALA A 32 -7.02 -1.51 0.20
CA ALA A 32 -7.61 -0.21 0.50
C ALA A 32 -8.14 0.50 -0.76
N ILE A 33 -7.36 0.46 -1.85
CA ILE A 33 -7.74 1.00 -3.16
C ILE A 33 -8.96 0.24 -3.70
N ALA A 34 -8.98 -1.08 -3.63
CA ALA A 34 -10.12 -1.88 -4.08
C ALA A 34 -11.40 -1.54 -3.30
N VAL A 35 -11.31 -1.43 -1.96
CA VAL A 35 -12.44 -1.01 -1.12
C VAL A 35 -12.95 0.37 -1.53
N SER A 36 -12.05 1.34 -1.74
CA SER A 36 -12.41 2.68 -2.18
C SER A 36 -13.12 2.68 -3.55
N ARG A 37 -12.57 1.96 -4.53
CA ARG A 37 -13.15 1.83 -5.89
C ARG A 37 -14.53 1.16 -5.89
N LEU A 38 -14.81 0.30 -4.92
CA LEU A 38 -16.13 -0.33 -4.74
C LEU A 38 -17.13 0.56 -3.96
N GLY A 39 -16.80 1.83 -3.71
CA GLY A 39 -17.64 2.79 -3.00
C GLY A 39 -17.57 2.68 -1.47
N GLY A 40 -16.61 1.91 -0.95
CA GLY A 40 -16.31 1.85 0.48
C GLY A 40 -15.46 3.04 0.95
N LYS A 41 -15.37 3.23 2.27
CA LYS A 41 -14.45 4.19 2.88
C LYS A 41 -13.22 3.44 3.40
N ALA A 42 -12.03 3.81 2.92
CA ALA A 42 -10.77 3.21 3.35
C ALA A 42 -9.77 4.30 3.79
N ALA A 43 -8.97 3.97 4.79
CA ALA A 43 -7.80 4.74 5.19
C ALA A 43 -6.59 3.81 5.22
N PHE A 44 -5.41 4.35 4.91
CA PHE A 44 -4.16 3.62 4.99
C PHE A 44 -3.34 4.13 6.18
N VAL A 45 -2.86 3.21 7.01
CA VAL A 45 -1.94 3.51 8.11
C VAL A 45 -0.61 2.82 7.80
N GLY A 46 0.48 3.56 7.87
CA GLY A 46 1.79 3.05 7.54
C GLY A 46 2.89 4.09 7.69
N LYS A 47 4.14 3.68 7.43
CA LYS A 47 5.28 4.57 7.37
C LYS A 47 6.02 4.38 6.05
N LEU A 48 6.47 5.49 5.46
CA LEU A 48 7.23 5.56 4.21
C LEU A 48 8.47 6.42 4.40
N GLY A 49 9.47 6.29 3.54
CA GLY A 49 10.59 7.23 3.55
C GLY A 49 10.12 8.62 3.11
N ASP A 50 10.68 9.67 3.68
CA ASP A 50 10.53 11.05 3.19
C ASP A 50 11.36 11.24 1.91
N ASP A 51 10.97 10.48 0.87
CA ASP A 51 11.61 10.42 -0.44
C ASP A 51 10.57 10.47 -1.56
N GLU A 52 11.04 10.59 -2.80
CA GLU A 52 10.15 10.74 -3.97
C GLU A 52 9.21 9.54 -4.14
N PHE A 53 9.68 8.32 -3.84
CA PHE A 53 8.85 7.13 -3.89
C PHE A 53 7.77 7.15 -2.82
N GLY A 54 8.10 7.51 -1.57
CA GLY A 54 7.13 7.64 -0.50
C GLY A 54 6.03 8.64 -0.85
N ARG A 55 6.40 9.83 -1.33
CA ARG A 55 5.45 10.88 -1.74
C ARG A 55 4.59 10.45 -2.93
N MET A 56 5.17 9.79 -3.92
CA MET A 56 4.45 9.21 -5.05
C MET A 56 3.39 8.20 -4.58
N LEU A 57 3.75 7.28 -3.68
CA LEU A 57 2.84 6.24 -3.17
C LEU A 57 1.64 6.85 -2.43
N VAL A 58 1.87 7.90 -1.63
CA VAL A 58 0.79 8.66 -0.98
C VAL A 58 -0.11 9.36 -2.01
N GLY A 59 0.47 9.92 -3.07
CA GLY A 59 -0.28 10.49 -4.19
C GLY A 59 -1.24 9.48 -4.81
N ILE A 60 -0.75 8.29 -5.13
CA ILE A 60 -1.55 7.20 -5.71
C ILE A 60 -2.71 6.78 -4.81
N LEU A 61 -2.49 6.69 -3.48
CA LEU A 61 -3.58 6.41 -2.54
C LEU A 61 -4.67 7.48 -2.60
N LYS A 62 -4.27 8.75 -2.56
CA LYS A 62 -5.19 9.90 -2.59
C LYS A 62 -5.98 9.97 -3.89
N GLU A 63 -5.31 9.77 -5.03
CA GLU A 63 -5.96 9.70 -6.35
C GLU A 63 -7.01 8.59 -6.45
N ASN A 64 -6.82 7.50 -5.69
CA ASN A 64 -7.77 6.40 -5.60
C ASN A 64 -8.79 6.54 -4.45
N GLY A 65 -8.91 7.72 -3.83
CA GLY A 65 -9.89 8.01 -2.78
C GLY A 65 -9.58 7.37 -1.42
N VAL A 66 -8.36 6.84 -1.22
CA VAL A 66 -7.92 6.30 0.08
C VAL A 66 -7.41 7.44 0.95
N ILE A 67 -7.89 7.51 2.19
CA ILE A 67 -7.45 8.51 3.16
C ILE A 67 -6.01 8.21 3.59
N GLY A 68 -5.09 9.15 3.34
CA GLY A 68 -3.66 9.02 3.61
C GLY A 68 -3.17 9.60 4.93
N ASP A 69 -4.06 10.14 5.78
CA ASP A 69 -3.70 10.85 7.03
C ASP A 69 -3.11 9.94 8.13
N GLY A 70 -3.07 8.62 7.88
CA GLY A 70 -2.42 7.64 8.75
C GLY A 70 -1.00 7.32 8.33
N ILE A 71 -0.44 8.03 7.34
CA ILE A 71 0.89 7.78 6.80
C ILE A 71 1.90 8.74 7.42
N ASN A 72 2.92 8.16 8.05
CA ASN A 72 4.06 8.90 8.57
C ASN A 72 5.24 8.82 7.59
N PHE A 73 6.04 9.89 7.56
CA PHE A 73 7.26 9.96 6.78
C PHE A 73 8.48 9.86 7.69
N ASP A 74 9.41 8.97 7.35
CA ASP A 74 10.67 8.78 8.06
C ASP A 74 11.83 9.43 7.28
N LYS A 75 12.61 10.29 7.93
CA LYS A 75 13.77 10.96 7.30
C LYS A 75 15.05 10.14 7.36
N GLY A 76 15.11 9.14 8.25
CA GLY A 76 16.28 8.29 8.47
C GLY A 76 16.22 6.97 7.71
N ALA A 77 15.02 6.51 7.33
CA ALA A 77 14.81 5.27 6.59
C ALA A 77 14.20 5.52 5.20
N ARG A 78 14.50 4.61 4.26
CA ARG A 78 14.01 4.69 2.87
C ARG A 78 12.70 3.94 2.69
N THR A 79 11.94 4.36 1.68
CA THR A 79 10.80 3.57 1.18
C THR A 79 11.28 2.20 0.69
N ALA A 80 10.59 1.14 1.11
CA ALA A 80 10.87 -0.23 0.73
C ALA A 80 10.80 -0.44 -0.79
N LEU A 81 11.70 -1.27 -1.32
CA LEU A 81 11.68 -1.71 -2.71
C LEU A 81 11.59 -3.24 -2.77
N ALA A 82 10.95 -3.76 -3.81
CA ALA A 82 10.92 -5.17 -4.14
C ALA A 82 11.22 -5.35 -5.62
N PHE A 83 12.14 -6.23 -5.95
CA PHE A 83 12.35 -6.69 -7.31
C PHE A 83 11.60 -8.01 -7.49
N VAL A 84 10.75 -8.08 -8.51
CA VAL A 84 9.84 -9.21 -8.72
C VAL A 84 10.02 -9.73 -10.13
N THR A 85 10.40 -11.00 -10.27
CA THR A 85 10.43 -11.66 -11.59
C THR A 85 9.58 -12.93 -11.60
N LEU A 86 9.10 -13.28 -12.80
CA LEU A 86 8.52 -14.56 -13.13
C LEU A 86 9.44 -15.23 -14.15
N LYS A 87 10.12 -16.29 -13.72
CA LYS A 87 11.03 -17.07 -14.57
C LYS A 87 10.24 -17.87 -15.61
N ALA A 88 10.94 -18.36 -16.63
CA ALA A 88 10.33 -19.07 -17.75
C ALA A 88 9.61 -20.37 -17.33
N ASP A 89 10.02 -20.97 -16.21
CA ASP A 89 9.40 -22.14 -15.57
C ASP A 89 8.13 -21.80 -14.77
N GLY A 90 7.79 -20.51 -14.64
CA GLY A 90 6.65 -20.04 -13.86
C GLY A 90 6.97 -19.74 -12.39
N ASP A 91 8.22 -19.92 -11.96
CA ASP A 91 8.62 -19.59 -10.60
C ASP A 91 8.71 -18.08 -10.39
N ARG A 92 8.08 -17.62 -9.31
CA ARG A 92 8.10 -16.21 -8.92
C ARG A 92 9.19 -15.97 -7.88
N GLU A 93 10.09 -15.05 -8.17
CA GLU A 93 11.15 -14.65 -7.27
C GLU A 93 10.93 -13.21 -6.77
N PHE A 94 11.18 -13.01 -5.47
CA PHE A 94 11.09 -11.71 -4.82
C PHE A 94 12.39 -11.38 -4.12
N MET A 95 13.00 -10.26 -4.46
CA MET A 95 14.17 -9.71 -3.78
C MET A 95 13.80 -8.39 -3.12
N PHE A 96 13.65 -8.41 -1.79
CA PHE A 96 13.24 -7.24 -1.01
C PHE A 96 14.45 -6.44 -0.52
N TYR A 97 14.44 -5.14 -0.80
CA TYR A 97 15.30 -4.17 -0.15
C TYR A 97 14.49 -3.52 0.96
N ARG A 98 14.42 -4.24 2.09
CA ARG A 98 13.63 -3.86 3.27
C ARG A 98 14.44 -3.83 4.58
N ASN A 99 15.75 -4.01 4.53
CA ASN A 99 16.56 -3.97 5.75
C ASN A 99 16.51 -2.56 6.37
N SER A 100 15.75 -2.42 7.45
CA SER A 100 15.42 -1.14 8.10
C SER A 100 14.70 -0.13 7.21
N SER A 101 13.85 -0.58 6.29
CA SER A 101 12.97 0.32 5.54
C SER A 101 11.91 0.96 6.43
N ALA A 102 11.42 2.13 6.04
CA ALA A 102 10.55 2.96 6.87
C ALA A 102 9.29 2.23 7.36
N ASP A 103 8.71 1.34 6.54
CA ASP A 103 7.52 0.56 6.88
C ASP A 103 7.75 -0.41 8.06
N MET A 104 8.99 -0.84 8.28
CA MET A 104 9.37 -1.69 9.42
C MET A 104 9.61 -0.90 10.70
N LEU A 105 9.68 0.43 10.62
CA LEU A 105 9.96 1.33 11.74
C LEU A 105 8.72 2.06 12.25
N LEU A 106 7.52 1.68 11.79
CA LEU A 106 6.26 2.20 12.33
C LEU A 106 6.10 1.75 13.78
N GLN A 107 5.99 2.71 14.69
CA GLN A 107 5.80 2.45 16.11
C GLN A 107 4.33 2.61 16.53
N PRO A 108 3.89 1.95 17.63
CA PRO A 108 2.52 2.07 18.14
C PRO A 108 2.09 3.51 18.43
N GLU A 109 3.00 4.36 18.88
CA GLU A 109 2.74 5.76 19.24
C GLU A 109 2.47 6.63 18.01
N GLU A 110 2.92 6.18 16.83
CA GLU A 110 2.70 6.85 15.55
C GLU A 110 1.34 6.50 14.94
N LEU A 111 0.55 5.60 15.56
CA LEU A 111 -0.76 5.20 15.08
C LEU A 111 -1.81 6.27 15.36
N ASN A 112 -2.42 6.79 14.30
CA ASN A 112 -3.58 7.67 14.40
C ASN A 112 -4.85 6.88 14.76
N LEU A 113 -5.08 6.66 16.06
CA LEU A 113 -6.21 5.88 16.57
C LEU A 113 -7.57 6.51 16.24
N GLU A 114 -7.66 7.83 16.15
CA GLU A 114 -8.88 8.54 15.75
C GLU A 114 -9.26 8.24 14.30
N LEU A 115 -8.27 8.25 13.39
CA LEU A 115 -8.48 7.88 11.99
C LEU A 115 -9.00 6.44 11.88
N ILE A 116 -8.38 5.49 12.59
CA ILE A 116 -8.78 4.08 12.61
C ILE A 116 -10.24 3.94 13.09
N ARG A 117 -10.63 4.67 14.15
CA ARG A 117 -12.01 4.69 14.66
C ARG A 117 -12.99 5.28 13.64
N SER A 118 -12.58 6.30 12.89
CA SER A 118 -13.43 7.02 11.92
C SER A 118 -13.87 6.15 10.73
N VAL A 119 -13.04 5.19 10.31
CA VAL A 119 -13.33 4.29 9.18
C VAL A 119 -14.02 3.00 9.61
N ARG A 120 -13.94 2.64 10.91
CA ARG A 120 -14.55 1.43 11.48
C ARG A 120 -16.06 1.54 11.74
N ARG A 121 -16.74 2.64 11.36
CA ARG A 121 -18.17 2.80 11.68
C ARG A 121 -19.01 1.74 10.97
N ARG A 122 -19.49 0.76 11.77
CA ARG A 122 -20.53 -0.21 11.41
C ARG A 122 -21.66 0.51 10.69
N ARG A 123 -22.07 0.02 9.52
CA ARG A 123 -23.41 0.28 9.00
C ARG A 123 -24.38 -0.15 10.10
N LYS A 124 -24.96 0.79 10.85
CA LYS A 124 -26.24 0.51 11.50
C LYS A 124 -27.18 0.24 10.32
N GLY A 125 -27.58 -1.01 10.15
CA GLY A 125 -28.65 -1.36 9.23
C GLY A 125 -29.81 -0.40 9.52
N LYS A 126 -30.34 0.22 8.47
CA LYS A 126 -31.63 0.91 8.57
C LYS A 126 -32.63 -0.15 8.99
N GLY A 127 -32.91 -0.23 10.30
CA GLY A 127 -34.04 -0.97 10.82
C GLY A 127 -35.28 -0.31 10.23
N GLY A 128 -35.84 -0.93 9.21
CA GLY A 128 -37.17 -0.61 8.71
C GLY A 128 -38.17 -0.87 9.83
N ARG A 129 -38.48 0.16 10.62
CA ARG A 129 -39.76 0.22 11.32
C ARG A 129 -40.82 0.41 10.25
N MET A 130 -41.32 -0.69 9.71
CA MET A 130 -42.59 -0.71 9.00
C MET A 130 -43.65 -0.40 10.04
N GLY A 131 -44.12 0.85 10.05
CA GLY A 131 -45.22 1.28 10.89
C GLY A 131 -46.46 0.48 10.51
N ARG A 132 -47.08 -0.15 11.51
CA ARG A 132 -48.45 -0.62 11.45
C ARG A 132 -49.36 0.56 11.07
N ARG A 133 -50.08 0.44 9.97
CA ARG A 133 -51.48 0.89 9.82
C ARG A 133 -52.17 -0.07 8.87
#